data_AF-A0A932K4Q1-F1
#
_entry.id   AF-A0A932K4Q1-F1
#
_cell.length_a   1.000
_cell.length_b   1.000
_cell.length_c   1.000
_cell.angle_alpha   90.00
_cell.angle_beta   90.00
_cell.angle_gamma   90.00
#
_symmetry.space_group_name_H-M   'P 1'
#
loop_
_entity.id
_entity.type
_entity.pdbx_description
1 polymer ?
#
loop_
_entity_poly.entity_id
_entity_poly.type
_entity_poly.pdbx_seq_one_letter_code
_entity_poly.pdbx_strand_id
1 'polypeptide(L)'
;MRTTRGLYVGMVAVGIAVLLAASPARLRAQQTSDAVRIGANDLGGVVTSPSGPEAGVWVIAETTDLPTKFSKIVVTDDRGRYVMPDLPKATYSVWVRGYGLVDSPKVQTVPGKSVNLTAVVAPNAAAAAQYYPAIFWYSMLKIPDASQFGSQTDIPAKVIQSDWLTVMKNRSCVGCHQLGQLSTRTLPAALGEFKSSEEAWKRRVQSGQAARFMVTPLAGPLGGAPFKYFGDWTDRIAKGELPHSKPPRPEGVERNIVVTTWEWGDPKTYLHDLIASDRRSPTVNAYGPLYGSPEYSTDVYPILDPKQHTVTHFKAPVRDANTPEALGPGHAADAKPMAPSAYWGDEKIWDSKANNHN
;
A
#
# COMPACT_ATOMS: atom_id res chain seq x y z
N MET A 1 88.52 -39.77 4.37
CA MET A 1 87.73 -39.53 3.14
C MET A 1 86.36 -40.18 3.31
N ARG A 2 85.28 -39.46 2.99
CA ARG A 2 83.88 -39.92 2.83
C ARG A 2 83.15 -40.42 4.08
N THR A 3 82.27 -39.57 4.66
CA THR A 3 80.85 -39.89 4.99
C THR A 3 80.24 -38.85 5.95
N THR A 4 80.01 -37.61 5.51
CA THR A 4 79.12 -36.68 6.26
C THR A 4 78.25 -35.79 5.37
N ARG A 5 78.47 -35.76 4.04
CA ARG A 5 77.65 -34.97 3.11
C ARG A 5 76.32 -35.61 2.69
N GLY A 6 76.10 -36.90 2.94
CA GLY A 6 74.89 -37.61 2.51
C GLY A 6 73.66 -37.42 3.41
N LEU A 7 73.86 -37.15 4.71
CA LEU A 7 72.78 -37.12 5.69
C LEU A 7 72.00 -35.80 5.71
N TYR A 8 72.63 -34.67 5.35
CA TYR A 8 71.96 -33.37 5.32
C TYR A 8 71.11 -33.16 4.06
N VAL A 9 71.46 -33.80 2.93
CA VAL A 9 70.68 -33.71 1.69
C VAL A 9 69.40 -34.54 1.78
N GLY A 10 69.44 -35.68 2.47
CA GLY A 10 68.26 -36.52 2.69
C GLY A 10 67.20 -35.87 3.57
N MET A 11 67.59 -35.17 4.65
CA MET A 11 66.64 -34.50 5.55
C MET A 11 65.96 -33.27 4.90
N VAL A 12 66.68 -32.53 4.06
CA VAL A 12 66.09 -31.39 3.32
C VAL A 12 65.13 -31.88 2.22
N ALA A 13 65.47 -32.98 1.53
CA ALA A 13 64.60 -33.55 0.51
C ALA A 13 63.29 -34.13 1.07
N VAL A 14 63.33 -34.78 2.24
CA VAL A 14 62.12 -35.30 2.91
C VAL A 14 61.29 -34.16 3.50
N GLY A 15 61.91 -33.11 4.05
CA GLY A 15 61.19 -31.92 4.53
C GLY A 15 60.42 -31.17 3.43
N ILE A 16 61.00 -31.06 2.24
CA ILE A 16 60.35 -30.42 1.07
C ILE A 16 59.26 -31.30 0.47
N ALA A 17 59.44 -32.64 0.46
CA ALA A 17 58.41 -33.57 -0.02
C ALA A 17 57.18 -33.62 0.90
N VAL A 18 57.34 -33.48 2.22
CA VAL A 18 56.21 -33.43 3.16
C VAL A 18 55.47 -32.08 3.08
N LEU A 19 56.16 -30.98 2.79
CA LEU A 19 55.54 -29.67 2.55
C LEU A 19 54.79 -29.59 1.20
N LEU A 20 55.14 -30.44 0.21
CA LEU A 20 54.44 -30.53 -1.08
C LEU A 20 53.30 -31.56 -1.10
N ALA A 21 53.27 -32.50 -0.14
CA ALA A 21 52.17 -33.45 0.06
C ALA A 21 51.09 -32.96 1.04
N ALA A 22 51.38 -31.88 1.79
CA ALA A 22 50.33 -31.07 2.40
C ALA A 22 49.52 -30.43 1.28
N SER A 23 48.46 -31.12 0.86
CA SER A 23 47.44 -30.56 -0.01
C SER A 23 47.19 -29.12 0.42
N PRO A 24 47.22 -28.10 -0.46
CA PRO A 24 46.52 -26.90 -0.12
C PRO A 24 45.10 -27.40 0.14
N ALA A 25 44.66 -27.40 1.40
CA ALA A 25 43.25 -27.33 1.68
C ALA A 25 42.81 -26.20 0.76
N ARG A 26 42.10 -26.54 -0.31
CA ARG A 26 41.47 -25.54 -1.12
C ARG A 26 40.63 -24.84 -0.09
N LEU A 27 41.08 -23.67 0.36
CA LEU A 27 40.21 -22.61 0.79
C LEU A 27 39.37 -22.36 -0.46
N ARG A 28 38.38 -23.23 -0.67
CA ARG A 28 37.04 -22.79 -0.98
C ARG A 28 36.74 -21.84 0.17
N ALA A 29 37.25 -20.61 0.09
CA ALA A 29 36.35 -19.50 0.18
C ALA A 29 35.14 -19.98 -0.61
N GLN A 30 34.04 -20.27 0.08
CA GLN A 30 32.76 -20.20 -0.57
C GLN A 30 32.75 -18.79 -1.16
N GLN A 31 33.24 -18.64 -2.39
CA GLN A 31 32.62 -17.73 -3.33
C GLN A 31 31.19 -18.23 -3.31
N THR A 32 30.39 -17.62 -2.47
CA THR A 32 28.95 -17.76 -2.46
C THR A 32 28.54 -17.42 -3.88
N SER A 33 28.37 -18.45 -4.71
CA SER A 33 27.83 -18.33 -6.07
C SER A 33 26.35 -17.92 -6.06
N ASP A 34 25.87 -17.41 -4.93
CA ASP A 34 24.53 -16.91 -4.66
C ASP A 34 24.47 -15.37 -4.65
N ALA A 35 25.56 -14.68 -5.01
CA ALA A 35 25.52 -13.23 -5.22
C ALA A 35 24.44 -12.90 -6.27
N VAL A 36 23.44 -12.14 -5.84
CA VAL A 36 22.34 -11.70 -6.70
C VAL A 36 22.93 -10.84 -7.82
N ARG A 37 22.72 -11.27 -9.07
CA ARG A 37 23.16 -10.52 -10.24
C ARG A 37 22.24 -9.32 -10.44
N ILE A 38 22.83 -8.15 -10.62
CA ILE A 38 22.12 -6.88 -10.85
C ILE A 38 22.74 -6.16 -12.04
N GLY A 39 21.90 -5.46 -12.80
CA GLY A 39 22.31 -4.49 -13.80
C GLY A 39 22.69 -3.14 -13.19
N ALA A 40 23.17 -2.22 -14.02
CA ALA A 40 23.60 -0.88 -13.59
C ALA A 40 22.47 -0.02 -13.04
N ASN A 41 21.22 -0.30 -13.41
CA ASN A 41 20.03 0.43 -12.97
C ASN A 41 19.18 -0.39 -11.99
N ASP A 42 19.70 -1.51 -11.48
CA ASP A 42 18.96 -2.37 -10.57
C ASP A 42 19.44 -2.18 -9.13
N LEU A 43 18.58 -2.47 -8.17
CA LEU A 43 19.00 -2.84 -6.83
C LEU A 43 18.81 -4.33 -6.65
N GLY A 44 19.60 -4.95 -5.78
CA GLY A 44 19.36 -6.33 -5.39
C GLY A 44 20.12 -6.71 -4.15
N GLY A 45 19.82 -7.87 -3.59
CA GLY A 45 20.46 -8.31 -2.37
C GLY A 45 19.66 -9.39 -1.68
N VAL A 46 19.98 -9.61 -0.40
CA VAL A 46 19.32 -10.60 0.45
C VAL A 46 18.73 -9.90 1.66
N VAL A 47 17.50 -10.27 2.01
CA VAL A 47 16.84 -9.90 3.25
C VAL A 47 16.95 -11.04 4.25
N THR A 48 17.42 -10.72 5.45
CA THR A 48 17.52 -11.67 6.57
C THR A 48 16.93 -11.11 7.85
N SER A 49 16.62 -11.99 8.79
CA SER A 49 16.26 -11.68 10.17
C SER A 49 17.04 -12.61 11.12
N PRO A 50 16.85 -12.53 12.46
CA PRO A 50 17.44 -13.49 13.38
C PRO A 50 17.06 -14.96 13.08
N SER A 51 15.99 -15.21 12.31
CA SER A 51 15.55 -16.55 11.92
C SER A 51 16.14 -17.03 10.59
N GLY A 52 17.00 -16.24 9.95
CA GLY A 52 17.59 -16.55 8.64
C GLY A 52 16.99 -15.71 7.50
N PRO A 53 17.07 -16.18 6.24
CA PRO A 53 16.50 -15.46 5.10
C PRO A 53 14.98 -15.27 5.20
N GLU A 54 14.49 -14.09 4.84
CA GLU A 54 13.06 -13.76 4.90
C GLU A 54 12.42 -13.89 3.51
N ALA A 55 11.65 -14.95 3.31
CA ALA A 55 10.89 -15.16 2.09
C ALA A 55 9.56 -14.39 2.09
N GLY A 56 9.12 -13.94 0.91
CA GLY A 56 7.82 -13.30 0.72
C GLY A 56 7.68 -11.96 1.45
N VAL A 57 8.77 -11.18 1.60
CA VAL A 57 8.72 -9.84 2.19
C VAL A 57 8.96 -8.78 1.11
N TRP A 58 8.34 -7.61 1.29
CA TRP A 58 8.47 -6.49 0.36
C TRP A 58 9.74 -5.72 0.63
N VAL A 59 10.54 -5.52 -0.41
CA VAL A 59 11.60 -4.51 -0.44
C VAL A 59 11.07 -3.29 -1.16
N ILE A 60 11.02 -2.16 -0.46
CA ILE A 60 10.42 -0.92 -0.92
C ILE A 60 11.55 0.11 -1.11
N ALA A 61 11.60 0.73 -2.28
CA ALA A 61 12.46 1.88 -2.55
C ALA A 61 11.58 3.10 -2.84
N GLU A 62 11.75 4.19 -2.09
CA GLU A 62 11.07 5.47 -2.31
C GLU A 62 12.07 6.58 -2.63
N THR A 63 11.66 7.51 -3.50
CA THR A 63 12.41 8.74 -3.77
C THR A 63 11.47 9.92 -4.02
N THR A 64 11.96 11.11 -3.69
CA THR A 64 11.38 12.41 -4.06
C THR A 64 12.32 13.21 -4.98
N ASP A 65 13.40 12.60 -5.47
CA ASP A 65 14.39 13.27 -6.34
C ASP A 65 13.92 13.34 -7.81
N LEU A 66 12.85 12.60 -8.15
CA LEU A 66 12.21 12.64 -9.47
C LEU A 66 11.15 13.74 -9.51
N PRO A 67 10.70 14.16 -10.72
CA PRO A 67 9.70 15.23 -10.85
C PRO A 67 8.37 14.94 -10.15
N THR A 68 8.07 13.67 -9.89
CA THR A 68 7.05 13.28 -8.93
C THR A 68 7.56 12.22 -7.96
N LYS A 69 6.93 12.14 -6.77
CA LYS A 69 7.23 11.11 -5.79
C LYS A 69 7.03 9.73 -6.41
N PHE A 70 8.01 8.88 -6.21
CA PHE A 70 8.11 7.57 -6.83
C PHE A 70 8.39 6.51 -5.78
N SER A 71 7.76 5.34 -5.94
CA SER A 71 8.20 4.13 -5.25
C SER A 71 8.20 2.92 -6.16
N LYS A 72 9.11 1.98 -5.89
CA LYS A 72 9.12 0.65 -6.49
C LYS A 72 9.23 -0.40 -5.40
N ILE A 73 8.46 -1.48 -5.55
CA ILE A 73 8.30 -2.53 -4.57
C ILE A 73 8.49 -3.88 -5.27
N VAL A 74 9.32 -4.74 -4.68
CA VAL A 74 9.53 -6.13 -5.12
C VAL A 74 9.40 -7.07 -3.93
N VAL A 75 9.30 -8.36 -4.21
CA VAL A 75 9.16 -9.39 -3.18
C VAL A 75 10.38 -10.32 -3.18
N THR A 76 10.80 -10.75 -2.00
CA THR A 76 11.90 -11.71 -1.85
C THR A 76 11.49 -13.14 -2.19
N ASP A 77 12.42 -13.91 -2.75
CA ASP A 77 12.26 -15.35 -3.02
C ASP A 77 12.42 -16.22 -1.75
N ASP A 78 12.37 -17.57 -1.91
CA ASP A 78 12.52 -18.52 -0.80
C ASP A 78 13.84 -18.39 -0.03
N ARG A 79 14.86 -17.78 -0.64
CA ARG A 79 16.18 -17.56 -0.05
C ARG A 79 16.36 -16.10 0.38
N GLY A 80 15.28 -15.33 0.49
CA GLY A 80 15.31 -13.93 0.89
C GLY A 80 15.89 -12.99 -0.17
N ARG A 81 16.14 -13.46 -1.40
CA ARG A 81 16.81 -12.68 -2.44
C ARG A 81 15.82 -11.81 -3.18
N TYR A 82 16.25 -10.62 -3.59
CA TYR A 82 15.43 -9.73 -4.41
C TYR A 82 16.26 -9.05 -5.50
N VAL A 83 15.60 -8.72 -6.61
CA VAL A 83 16.07 -7.76 -7.61
C VAL A 83 14.95 -6.76 -7.85
N MET A 84 15.28 -5.49 -7.74
CA MET A 84 14.42 -4.36 -8.09
C MET A 84 14.95 -3.74 -9.38
N PRO A 85 14.31 -4.05 -10.52
CA PRO A 85 14.84 -3.68 -11.81
C PRO A 85 14.53 -2.24 -12.20
N ASP A 86 15.30 -1.71 -13.14
CA ASP A 86 14.97 -0.49 -13.90
C ASP A 86 14.58 0.69 -13.00
N LEU A 87 15.42 1.00 -12.02
CA LEU A 87 15.27 2.18 -11.20
C LEU A 87 15.85 3.41 -11.92
N PRO A 88 15.07 4.50 -12.01
CA PRO A 88 15.58 5.79 -12.48
C PRO A 88 16.76 6.27 -11.65
N LYS A 89 17.66 7.05 -12.25
CA LYS A 89 18.80 7.62 -11.53
C LYS A 89 18.32 8.65 -10.49
N ALA A 90 18.35 8.26 -9.23
CA ALA A 90 17.97 9.06 -8.07
C ALA A 90 18.58 8.45 -6.80
N THR A 91 18.50 9.15 -5.68
CA THR A 91 18.75 8.56 -4.36
C THR A 91 17.46 7.96 -3.83
N TYR A 92 17.54 6.75 -3.27
CA TYR A 92 16.40 6.01 -2.76
C TYR A 92 16.57 5.69 -1.29
N SER A 93 15.47 5.88 -0.54
CA SER A 93 15.31 5.30 0.78
C SER A 93 14.74 3.90 0.64
N VAL A 94 15.47 2.88 1.09
CA VAL A 94 15.14 1.46 0.91
C VAL A 94 14.95 0.77 2.25
N TRP A 95 13.88 0.00 2.39
CA TRP A 95 13.59 -0.79 3.59
C TRP A 95 12.74 -2.02 3.29
N VAL A 96 12.53 -2.83 4.31
CA VAL A 96 11.77 -4.08 4.27
C VAL A 96 10.47 -3.92 5.06
N ARG A 97 9.39 -4.46 4.50
CA ARG A 97 8.10 -4.64 5.16
C ARG A 97 7.58 -6.06 4.90
N GLY A 98 6.85 -6.65 5.84
CA GLY A 98 6.24 -7.97 5.65
C GLY A 98 5.22 -8.28 6.73
N TYR A 99 4.30 -9.21 6.46
CA TYR A 99 3.41 -9.69 7.51
C TYR A 99 4.20 -10.45 8.58
N GLY A 100 3.90 -10.17 9.85
CA GLY A 100 4.68 -10.65 10.99
C GLY A 100 5.91 -9.80 11.32
N LEU A 101 6.18 -8.74 10.55
CA LEU A 101 7.29 -7.81 10.74
C LEU A 101 6.78 -6.40 11.06
N VAL A 102 7.69 -5.53 11.48
CA VAL A 102 7.54 -4.08 11.38
C VAL A 102 8.51 -3.55 10.33
N ASP A 103 8.37 -2.28 9.92
CA ASP A 103 9.31 -1.69 8.98
C ASP A 103 10.75 -1.77 9.51
N SER A 104 11.67 -2.20 8.67
CA SER A 104 13.10 -2.13 8.97
C SER A 104 13.60 -0.69 8.98
N PRO A 105 14.77 -0.42 9.58
CA PRO A 105 15.49 0.82 9.34
C PRO A 105 15.67 1.07 7.84
N LYS A 106 15.54 2.34 7.45
CA LYS A 106 15.72 2.79 6.06
C LYS A 106 17.20 3.00 5.75
N VAL A 107 17.63 2.55 4.57
CA VAL A 107 18.99 2.73 4.05
C VAL A 107 18.94 3.61 2.80
N GLN A 108 19.82 4.60 2.72
CA GLN A 108 19.96 5.42 1.51
C GLN A 108 20.91 4.74 0.52
N THR A 109 20.51 4.65 -0.75
CA THR A 109 21.31 4.05 -1.82
C THR A 109 20.97 4.65 -3.18
N VAL A 110 21.71 4.23 -4.21
CA VAL A 110 21.47 4.57 -5.62
C VAL A 110 21.43 3.27 -6.45
N PRO A 111 20.84 3.27 -7.65
CA PRO A 111 20.83 2.10 -8.53
C PRO A 111 22.23 1.56 -8.85
N GLY A 112 22.31 0.28 -9.20
CA GLY A 112 23.56 -0.43 -9.50
C GLY A 112 24.29 -0.97 -8.27
N LYS A 113 23.59 -1.12 -7.13
CA LYS A 113 24.17 -1.55 -5.86
C LYS A 113 23.52 -2.81 -5.31
N SER A 114 24.36 -3.69 -4.77
CA SER A 114 23.91 -4.79 -3.93
C SER A 114 23.72 -4.29 -2.50
N VAL A 115 22.51 -4.42 -1.96
CA VAL A 115 22.12 -3.94 -0.63
C VAL A 115 21.48 -5.09 0.14
N ASN A 116 22.18 -5.59 1.14
CA ASN A 116 21.58 -6.55 2.08
C ASN A 116 20.80 -5.79 3.15
N LEU A 117 19.62 -6.30 3.50
CA LEU A 117 18.71 -5.63 4.43
C LEU A 117 18.37 -6.57 5.58
N THR A 118 18.19 -6.00 6.77
CA THR A 118 17.78 -6.76 7.96
C THR A 118 16.33 -6.43 8.28
N ALA A 119 15.46 -7.43 8.18
CA ALA A 119 14.07 -7.34 8.59
C ALA A 119 13.94 -7.27 10.12
N VAL A 120 12.88 -6.63 10.61
CA VAL A 120 12.60 -6.50 12.05
C VAL A 120 11.32 -7.28 12.37
N VAL A 121 11.46 -8.33 13.18
CA VAL A 121 10.32 -9.13 13.65
C VAL A 121 9.42 -8.25 14.50
N ALA A 122 8.11 -8.33 14.28
CA ALA A 122 7.17 -7.56 15.07
C ALA A 122 7.24 -7.98 16.54
N PRO A 123 7.29 -7.03 17.49
CA PRO A 123 7.45 -7.36 18.92
C PRO A 123 6.23 -8.07 19.51
N ASN A 124 5.07 -7.97 18.86
CA ASN A 124 3.83 -8.66 19.25
C ASN A 124 2.84 -8.67 18.07
N ALA A 125 1.72 -9.39 18.25
CA ALA A 125 0.67 -9.51 17.23
C ALA A 125 0.01 -8.17 16.86
N ALA A 126 -0.14 -7.26 17.83
CA ALA A 126 -0.75 -5.95 17.58
C ALA A 126 0.12 -5.07 16.68
N ALA A 127 1.44 -5.09 16.90
CA ALA A 127 2.41 -4.41 16.03
C ALA A 127 2.42 -5.01 14.61
N ALA A 128 2.39 -6.34 14.49
CA ALA A 128 2.30 -6.99 13.17
C ALA A 128 1.01 -6.63 12.43
N ALA A 129 -0.12 -6.57 13.13
CA ALA A 129 -1.43 -6.31 12.55
C ALA A 129 -1.57 -4.89 11.96
N GLN A 130 -0.76 -3.92 12.40
CA GLN A 130 -0.76 -2.57 11.83
C GLN A 130 -0.47 -2.58 10.32
N TYR A 131 0.27 -3.58 9.84
CA TYR A 131 0.65 -3.75 8.44
C TYR A 131 -0.31 -4.64 7.65
N TYR A 132 -1.33 -5.23 8.28
CA TYR A 132 -2.30 -6.05 7.55
C TYR A 132 -3.14 -5.19 6.60
N PRO A 133 -3.57 -5.75 5.46
CA PRO A 133 -4.47 -5.06 4.55
C PRO A 133 -5.74 -4.63 5.27
N ALA A 134 -6.28 -3.48 4.87
CA ALA A 134 -7.47 -2.92 5.50
C ALA A 134 -8.65 -3.90 5.53
N ILE A 135 -8.80 -4.73 4.50
CA ILE A 135 -9.89 -5.71 4.44
C ILE A 135 -9.89 -6.70 5.61
N PHE A 136 -8.74 -7.04 6.19
CA PHE A 136 -8.65 -7.92 7.37
C PHE A 136 -9.21 -7.25 8.63
N TRP A 137 -9.04 -5.93 8.72
CA TRP A 137 -9.64 -5.13 9.78
C TRP A 137 -11.14 -4.95 9.53
N TYR A 138 -11.53 -4.67 8.29
CA TYR A 138 -12.92 -4.47 7.92
C TYR A 138 -13.75 -5.75 8.06
N SER A 139 -13.17 -6.93 7.82
CA SER A 139 -13.85 -8.21 8.02
C SER A 139 -14.24 -8.50 9.48
N MET A 140 -13.72 -7.73 10.45
CA MET A 140 -14.14 -7.82 11.86
C MET A 140 -15.49 -7.13 12.14
N LEU A 141 -16.00 -6.32 11.19
CA LEU A 141 -17.31 -5.70 11.28
C LEU A 141 -18.38 -6.79 11.33
N LYS A 142 -19.18 -6.79 12.39
CA LYS A 142 -20.29 -7.73 12.52
C LYS A 142 -21.38 -7.44 11.49
N ILE A 143 -21.91 -8.50 10.91
CA ILE A 143 -23.13 -8.45 10.11
C ILE A 143 -24.31 -8.75 11.05
N PRO A 144 -25.45 -8.02 10.94
CA PRO A 144 -26.64 -8.35 11.71
C PRO A 144 -27.06 -9.80 11.51
N ASP A 145 -27.48 -10.44 12.60
CA ASP A 145 -28.02 -11.79 12.57
C ASP A 145 -29.32 -11.83 11.76
N ALA A 146 -29.65 -13.01 11.21
CA ALA A 146 -30.87 -13.17 10.39
C ALA A 146 -32.16 -12.77 11.13
N SER A 147 -32.20 -12.91 12.47
CA SER A 147 -33.33 -12.51 13.32
C SER A 147 -33.52 -10.99 13.43
N GLN A 148 -32.53 -10.20 13.01
CA GLN A 148 -32.59 -8.73 13.06
C GLN A 148 -33.21 -8.12 11.80
N PHE A 149 -33.70 -8.95 10.87
CA PHE A 149 -34.43 -8.51 9.68
C PHE A 149 -35.90 -8.89 9.81
N GLY A 150 -36.81 -7.93 9.58
CA GLY A 150 -38.26 -8.13 9.65
C GLY A 150 -38.97 -7.01 10.41
N SER A 151 -40.26 -7.18 10.66
CA SER A 151 -41.03 -6.23 11.47
C SER A 151 -40.55 -6.25 12.93
N GLN A 152 -40.42 -5.07 13.57
CA GLN A 152 -40.04 -4.88 14.98
C GLN A 152 -38.54 -4.85 15.33
N THR A 153 -37.67 -4.59 14.35
CA THR A 153 -36.21 -4.42 14.57
C THR A 153 -35.73 -2.99 14.27
N ASP A 154 -34.52 -2.64 14.70
CA ASP A 154 -33.86 -1.36 14.35
C ASP A 154 -33.58 -1.22 12.84
N ILE A 155 -33.54 -2.34 12.12
CA ILE A 155 -33.39 -2.38 10.66
C ILE A 155 -34.79 -2.22 10.03
N PRO A 156 -34.99 -1.34 9.03
CA PRO A 156 -36.30 -1.16 8.41
C PRO A 156 -36.88 -2.48 7.86
N ALA A 157 -38.16 -2.74 8.13
CA ALA A 157 -38.80 -4.04 7.89
C ALA A 157 -38.74 -4.57 6.44
N LYS A 158 -38.55 -3.68 5.46
CA LYS A 158 -38.43 -4.02 4.03
C LYS A 158 -37.02 -4.44 3.61
N VAL A 159 -36.01 -4.22 4.46
CA VAL A 159 -34.62 -4.53 4.19
C VAL A 159 -34.39 -5.99 4.54
N ILE A 160 -33.86 -6.75 3.59
CA ILE A 160 -33.40 -8.12 3.83
C ILE A 160 -31.87 -8.18 3.96
N GLN A 161 -31.34 -9.30 4.45
CA GLN A 161 -29.89 -9.42 4.71
C GLN A 161 -29.03 -9.21 3.45
N SER A 162 -29.51 -9.62 2.27
CA SER A 162 -28.79 -9.38 1.01
C SER A 162 -28.73 -7.89 0.64
N ASP A 163 -29.77 -7.09 0.93
CA ASP A 163 -29.75 -5.64 0.72
C ASP A 163 -28.68 -5.00 1.61
N TRP A 164 -28.68 -5.37 2.90
CA TRP A 164 -27.66 -4.92 3.85
C TRP A 164 -26.25 -5.23 3.36
N LEU A 165 -26.00 -6.49 2.98
CA LEU A 165 -24.69 -6.93 2.50
C LEU A 165 -24.26 -6.16 1.26
N THR A 166 -25.18 -5.90 0.33
CA THR A 166 -24.86 -5.19 -0.90
C THR A 166 -24.50 -3.72 -0.61
N VAL A 167 -25.22 -3.06 0.29
CA VAL A 167 -24.90 -1.69 0.72
C VAL A 167 -23.56 -1.64 1.43
N MET A 168 -23.33 -2.51 2.42
CA MET A 168 -22.12 -2.45 3.25
C MET A 168 -20.86 -2.89 2.50
N LYS A 169 -20.96 -3.90 1.62
CA LYS A 169 -19.78 -4.48 0.96
C LYS A 169 -19.42 -3.83 -0.38
N ASN A 170 -20.33 -3.11 -1.03
CA ASN A 170 -20.10 -2.62 -2.40
C ASN A 170 -20.75 -1.25 -2.71
N ARG A 171 -22.04 -1.08 -2.39
CA ARG A 171 -22.82 0.11 -2.84
C ARG A 171 -22.74 1.34 -1.93
N SER A 172 -21.80 1.36 -0.99
CA SER A 172 -21.59 2.48 -0.06
C SER A 172 -20.09 2.73 0.10
N CYS A 173 -19.61 3.05 1.30
CA CYS A 173 -18.25 3.50 1.58
C CYS A 173 -17.14 2.69 0.87
N VAL A 174 -17.18 1.35 0.96
CA VAL A 174 -16.12 0.47 0.41
C VAL A 174 -15.98 0.60 -1.10
N GLY A 175 -17.05 0.95 -1.83
CA GLY A 175 -17.00 1.14 -3.28
C GLY A 175 -16.18 2.35 -3.69
N CYS A 176 -16.13 3.40 -2.86
CA CYS A 176 -15.41 4.64 -3.17
C CYS A 176 -14.05 4.75 -2.47
N HIS A 177 -13.93 4.21 -1.27
CA HIS A 177 -12.68 4.24 -0.51
C HIS A 177 -12.53 3.04 0.43
N GLN A 178 -11.28 2.65 0.66
CA GLN A 178 -10.95 1.51 1.51
C GLN A 178 -11.41 1.72 2.97
N LEU A 179 -12.18 0.77 3.51
CA LEU A 179 -12.45 0.65 4.95
C LEU A 179 -11.50 -0.35 5.61
N GLY A 180 -11.11 -0.05 6.86
CA GLY A 180 -10.22 -0.86 7.68
C GLY A 180 -8.76 -0.37 7.72
N GLN A 181 -8.40 0.63 6.92
CA GLN A 181 -7.13 1.35 7.09
C GLN A 181 -7.18 2.20 8.36
N LEU A 182 -6.01 2.56 8.90
CA LEU A 182 -5.89 3.23 10.20
C LEU A 182 -6.90 4.38 10.36
N SER A 183 -6.95 5.30 9.40
CA SER A 183 -7.85 6.47 9.46
C SER A 183 -9.33 6.12 9.48
N THR A 184 -9.73 4.95 8.99
CA THR A 184 -11.13 4.49 8.90
C THR A 184 -11.53 3.51 10.00
N ARG A 185 -10.57 2.79 10.59
CA ARG A 185 -10.82 1.91 11.74
C ARG A 185 -10.74 2.64 13.08
N THR A 186 -10.15 3.84 13.10
CA THR A 186 -10.12 4.74 14.27
C THR A 186 -10.92 6.01 14.00
N LEU A 187 -11.18 6.78 15.06
CA LEU A 187 -11.85 8.07 15.01
C LEU A 187 -10.81 9.21 15.15
N PRO A 188 -10.67 10.11 14.16
CA PRO A 188 -9.81 11.28 14.30
C PRO A 188 -10.29 12.21 15.43
N ALA A 189 -9.37 12.64 16.29
CA ALA A 189 -9.69 13.56 17.40
C ALA A 189 -10.31 14.89 16.93
N ALA A 190 -9.98 15.33 15.71
CA ALA A 190 -10.53 16.54 15.09
C ALA A 190 -12.05 16.48 14.84
N LEU A 191 -12.69 15.30 14.94
CA LEU A 191 -14.15 15.20 14.84
C LEU A 191 -14.86 15.71 16.12
N GLY A 192 -14.15 15.78 17.25
CA GLY A 192 -14.69 16.17 18.56
C GLY A 192 -14.92 14.97 19.48
N GLU A 193 -15.57 15.24 20.61
CA GLU A 193 -15.90 14.24 21.63
C GLU A 193 -17.37 13.83 21.52
N PHE A 194 -17.65 12.54 21.74
CA PHE A 194 -18.98 11.94 21.59
C PHE A 194 -19.26 10.98 22.73
N LYS A 195 -20.54 10.73 23.03
CA LYS A 195 -20.92 9.80 24.10
C LYS A 195 -20.68 8.34 23.73
N SER A 196 -20.62 8.05 22.42
CA SER A 196 -20.36 6.72 21.90
C SER A 196 -19.70 6.78 20.53
N SER A 197 -19.02 5.70 20.14
CA SER A 197 -18.48 5.56 18.79
C SER A 197 -19.57 5.54 17.72
N GLU A 198 -20.80 5.11 18.05
CA GLU A 198 -21.94 5.22 17.16
C GLU A 198 -22.26 6.68 16.81
N GLU A 199 -22.31 7.58 17.80
CA GLU A 199 -22.51 9.02 17.57
C GLU A 199 -21.36 9.62 16.77
N ALA A 200 -20.12 9.22 17.08
CA ALA A 200 -18.95 9.65 16.35
C ALA A 200 -19.00 9.23 14.87
N TRP A 201 -19.48 8.02 14.57
CA TRP A 201 -19.66 7.56 13.18
C TRP A 201 -20.76 8.33 12.44
N LYS A 202 -21.87 8.67 13.11
CA LYS A 202 -22.90 9.54 12.52
C LYS A 202 -22.32 10.90 12.12
N ARG A 203 -21.49 11.50 12.98
CA ARG A 203 -20.82 12.78 12.68
C ARG A 203 -19.72 12.65 11.62
N ARG A 204 -18.98 11.54 11.62
CA ARG A 204 -17.90 11.27 10.66
C ARG A 204 -18.38 11.31 9.22
N VAL A 205 -19.49 10.63 8.92
CA VAL A 205 -20.01 10.55 7.54
C VAL A 205 -20.61 11.86 7.05
N GLN A 206 -20.78 12.86 7.92
CA GLN A 206 -21.22 14.20 7.56
C GLN A 206 -20.07 15.13 7.14
N SER A 207 -18.82 14.67 7.16
CA SER A 207 -17.66 15.50 6.86
C SER A 207 -17.46 15.77 5.36
N GLY A 208 -17.25 17.03 5.00
CA GLY A 208 -16.85 17.45 3.66
C GLY A 208 -18.01 17.50 2.63
N GLN A 209 -17.65 17.68 1.36
CA GLN A 209 -18.62 17.82 0.25
C GLN A 209 -19.23 16.48 -0.18
N ALA A 210 -18.59 15.34 0.10
CA ALA A 210 -19.14 14.01 -0.18
C ALA A 210 -20.12 13.51 0.90
N ALA A 211 -20.37 14.31 1.94
CA ALA A 211 -21.13 13.92 3.13
C ALA A 211 -22.49 13.31 2.80
N ARG A 212 -23.28 13.95 1.92
CA ARG A 212 -24.59 13.44 1.53
C ARG A 212 -24.53 12.06 0.89
N PHE A 213 -23.50 11.79 0.08
CA PHE A 213 -23.29 10.49 -0.56
C PHE A 213 -22.91 9.40 0.45
N MET A 214 -22.22 9.76 1.54
CA MET A 214 -21.93 8.82 2.64
C MET A 214 -23.13 8.61 3.58
N VAL A 215 -23.86 9.68 3.93
CA VAL A 215 -25.00 9.62 4.85
C VAL A 215 -26.18 8.85 4.26
N THR A 216 -26.54 9.13 3.00
CA THR A 216 -27.76 8.61 2.38
C THR A 216 -27.90 7.08 2.41
N PRO A 217 -26.89 6.28 1.98
CA PRO A 217 -27.02 4.81 2.00
C PRO A 217 -27.15 4.23 3.40
N LEU A 218 -26.58 4.89 4.43
CA LEU A 218 -26.60 4.39 5.80
C LEU A 218 -27.87 4.81 6.56
N ALA A 219 -28.23 6.08 6.48
CA ALA A 219 -29.36 6.64 7.22
C ALA A 219 -30.71 6.46 6.49
N GLY A 220 -30.69 6.36 5.16
CA GLY A 220 -31.89 6.18 4.34
C GLY A 220 -32.31 4.71 4.25
N PRO A 221 -31.82 3.93 3.27
CA PRO A 221 -32.22 2.54 3.06
C PRO A 221 -32.06 1.64 4.30
N LEU A 222 -30.97 1.80 5.05
CA LEU A 222 -30.66 0.98 6.23
C LEU A 222 -31.14 1.59 7.55
N GLY A 223 -31.84 2.73 7.52
CA GLY A 223 -32.45 3.35 8.70
C GLY A 223 -31.48 3.78 9.81
N GLY A 224 -30.19 3.94 9.51
CA GLY A 224 -29.17 4.31 10.49
C GLY A 224 -28.65 3.15 11.35
N ALA A 225 -29.21 1.95 11.22
CA ALA A 225 -28.73 0.75 11.93
C ALA A 225 -27.22 0.46 11.75
N PRO A 226 -26.56 0.74 10.61
CA PRO A 226 -25.12 0.51 10.45
C PRO A 226 -24.23 1.22 11.47
N PHE A 227 -24.64 2.39 11.99
CA PHE A 227 -23.79 3.18 12.89
C PHE A 227 -23.46 2.44 14.18
N LYS A 228 -24.39 1.64 14.71
CA LYS A 228 -24.17 0.77 15.88
C LYS A 228 -23.06 -0.25 15.62
N TYR A 229 -23.07 -0.88 14.44
CA TYR A 229 -22.07 -1.90 14.07
C TYR A 229 -20.70 -1.29 13.81
N PHE A 230 -20.65 -0.11 13.17
CA PHE A 230 -19.41 0.64 13.04
C PHE A 230 -18.85 1.08 14.39
N GLY A 231 -19.71 1.52 15.31
CA GLY A 231 -19.35 1.84 16.69
C GLY A 231 -18.74 0.65 17.43
N ASP A 232 -19.44 -0.49 17.47
CA ASP A 232 -18.94 -1.74 18.07
C ASP A 232 -17.59 -2.15 17.47
N TRP A 233 -17.45 -2.09 16.15
CA TRP A 233 -16.21 -2.42 15.45
C TRP A 233 -15.04 -1.54 15.85
N THR A 234 -15.23 -0.21 15.89
CA THR A 234 -14.20 0.74 16.34
C THR A 234 -13.85 0.53 17.81
N ASP A 235 -14.83 0.34 18.69
CA ASP A 235 -14.60 0.15 20.13
C ASP A 235 -13.84 -1.14 20.43
N ARG A 236 -14.16 -2.22 19.72
CA ARG A 236 -13.47 -3.51 19.81
C ARG A 236 -12.00 -3.39 19.41
N ILE A 237 -11.72 -2.72 18.30
CA ILE A 237 -10.35 -2.44 17.85
C ILE A 237 -9.60 -1.58 18.87
N ALA A 238 -10.24 -0.53 19.40
CA ALA A 238 -9.64 0.33 20.42
C ALA A 238 -9.30 -0.41 21.72
N LYS A 239 -10.09 -1.45 22.07
CA LYS A 239 -9.82 -2.36 23.20
C LYS A 239 -8.75 -3.43 22.90
N GLY A 240 -8.16 -3.42 21.71
CA GLY A 240 -7.06 -4.31 21.32
C GLY A 240 -7.50 -5.56 20.56
N GLU A 241 -8.74 -5.65 20.10
CA GLU A 241 -9.13 -6.75 19.22
C GLU A 241 -8.40 -6.64 17.87
N LEU A 242 -7.89 -7.78 17.39
CA LEU A 242 -7.11 -7.89 16.16
C LEU A 242 -7.85 -8.74 15.12
N PRO A 243 -7.52 -8.61 13.83
CA PRO A 243 -8.04 -9.52 12.80
C PRO A 243 -7.82 -10.98 13.16
N HIS A 244 -8.89 -11.79 13.07
CA HIS A 244 -8.85 -13.21 13.44
C HIS A 244 -7.92 -14.03 12.54
N SER A 245 -7.75 -13.63 11.27
CA SER A 245 -6.86 -14.25 10.31
C SER A 245 -5.60 -13.42 10.10
N LYS A 246 -4.45 -14.09 9.97
CA LYS A 246 -3.20 -13.44 9.53
C LYS A 246 -3.11 -13.55 8.00
N PRO A 247 -2.81 -12.46 7.28
CA PRO A 247 -2.62 -12.54 5.85
C PRO A 247 -1.38 -13.38 5.51
N PRO A 248 -1.44 -14.25 4.48
CA PRO A 248 -0.28 -14.98 3.99
C PRO A 248 0.71 -14.02 3.33
N ARG A 249 2.00 -14.34 3.39
CA ARG A 249 3.01 -13.66 2.58
C ARG A 249 2.91 -14.16 1.13
N PRO A 250 3.34 -13.36 0.13
CA PRO A 250 3.37 -13.84 -1.24
C PRO A 250 4.26 -15.08 -1.39
N GLU A 251 3.79 -16.06 -2.16
CA GLU A 251 4.48 -17.33 -2.41
C GLU A 251 4.52 -17.66 -3.91
N GLY A 252 5.45 -18.53 -4.30
CA GLY A 252 5.59 -18.97 -5.69
C GLY A 252 5.65 -17.80 -6.69
N VAL A 253 4.75 -17.81 -7.67
CA VAL A 253 4.71 -16.83 -8.77
C VAL A 253 4.32 -15.41 -8.33
N GLU A 254 3.65 -15.25 -7.18
CA GLU A 254 3.24 -13.94 -6.66
C GLU A 254 4.45 -13.06 -6.33
N ARG A 255 5.61 -13.69 -6.07
CA ARG A 255 6.86 -12.99 -5.75
C ARG A 255 7.51 -12.33 -6.96
N ASN A 256 7.04 -12.62 -8.17
CA ASN A 256 7.53 -12.00 -9.41
C ASN A 256 6.87 -10.64 -9.71
N ILE A 257 5.93 -10.19 -8.87
CA ILE A 257 5.25 -8.91 -9.04
C ILE A 257 6.21 -7.77 -8.68
N VAL A 258 6.32 -6.80 -9.60
CA VAL A 258 6.98 -5.51 -9.36
C VAL A 258 5.90 -4.44 -9.39
N VAL A 259 5.74 -3.73 -8.29
CA VAL A 259 4.79 -2.60 -8.20
C VAL A 259 5.58 -1.31 -8.30
N THR A 260 5.20 -0.45 -9.25
CA THR A 260 5.73 0.92 -9.33
C THR A 260 4.58 1.88 -9.08
N THR A 261 4.77 2.86 -8.22
CA THR A 261 3.76 3.86 -7.90
C THR A 261 4.32 5.26 -8.07
N TRP A 262 3.44 6.15 -8.50
CA TRP A 262 3.70 7.57 -8.64
C TRP A 262 2.63 8.34 -7.88
N GLU A 263 3.02 9.43 -7.25
CA GLU A 263 2.07 10.46 -6.85
C GLU A 263 1.74 11.31 -8.07
N TRP A 264 0.48 11.57 -8.36
CA TRP A 264 0.10 12.36 -9.54
C TRP A 264 -1.26 13.05 -9.40
N GLY A 265 -1.74 13.19 -8.17
CA GLY A 265 -2.87 14.03 -7.81
C GLY A 265 -2.46 15.02 -6.71
N ASP A 266 -3.44 15.67 -6.10
CA ASP A 266 -3.25 16.59 -4.98
C ASP A 266 -4.01 16.09 -3.74
N PRO A 267 -3.54 16.31 -2.51
CA PRO A 267 -4.24 15.86 -1.29
C PRO A 267 -5.68 16.37 -1.12
N LYS A 268 -6.11 17.40 -1.86
CA LYS A 268 -7.47 17.96 -1.85
C LYS A 268 -8.35 17.47 -3.00
N THR A 269 -7.78 16.81 -4.01
CA THR A 269 -8.52 16.32 -5.17
C THR A 269 -8.91 14.86 -5.02
N TYR A 270 -10.05 14.49 -5.60
CA TYR A 270 -10.55 13.13 -5.64
C TYR A 270 -10.30 12.55 -7.02
N LEU A 271 -9.15 11.90 -7.19
CA LEU A 271 -8.86 11.14 -8.40
C LEU A 271 -9.68 9.84 -8.38
N HIS A 272 -10.82 9.85 -9.07
CA HIS A 272 -11.77 8.74 -9.09
C HIS A 272 -11.39 7.68 -10.13
N ASP A 273 -11.21 8.10 -11.38
CA ASP A 273 -10.87 7.20 -12.49
C ASP A 273 -9.50 7.51 -13.09
N LEU A 274 -9.04 6.57 -13.91
CA LEU A 274 -7.97 6.80 -14.87
C LEU A 274 -8.22 5.97 -16.12
N ILE A 275 -7.59 6.36 -17.21
CA ILE A 275 -7.47 5.52 -18.40
C ILE A 275 -5.99 5.40 -18.77
N ALA A 276 -5.56 4.16 -19.00
CA ALA A 276 -4.19 3.84 -19.39
C ALA A 276 -4.09 3.32 -20.82
N SER A 277 -5.13 2.72 -21.38
CA SER A 277 -5.13 2.16 -22.74
C SER A 277 -6.55 1.76 -23.16
N ASP A 278 -6.77 1.44 -24.43
CA ASP A 278 -8.03 0.83 -24.88
C ASP A 278 -8.10 -0.62 -24.38
N ARG A 279 -9.14 -0.98 -23.61
CA ARG A 279 -9.36 -2.34 -23.11
C ARG A 279 -9.42 -3.41 -24.20
N ARG A 280 -9.78 -3.04 -25.43
CA ARG A 280 -9.86 -3.93 -26.60
C ARG A 280 -8.52 -4.13 -27.29
N SER A 281 -7.57 -3.20 -27.08
CA SER A 281 -6.21 -3.25 -27.60
C SER A 281 -5.23 -2.71 -26.55
N PRO A 282 -4.95 -3.48 -25.47
CA PRO A 282 -4.25 -2.96 -24.29
C PRO A 282 -2.85 -2.40 -24.55
N THR A 283 -2.19 -2.83 -25.63
CA THR A 283 -0.84 -2.37 -25.99
C THR A 283 -0.81 -1.09 -26.82
N VAL A 284 -1.95 -0.52 -27.22
CA VAL A 284 -1.99 0.68 -28.08
C VAL A 284 -1.33 1.91 -27.42
N ASN A 285 -1.37 1.98 -26.08
CA ASN A 285 -0.72 3.02 -25.29
C ASN A 285 0.43 2.46 -24.42
N ALA A 286 1.16 1.45 -24.90
CA ALA A 286 2.27 0.85 -24.15
C ALA A 286 3.31 1.93 -23.78
N TYR A 287 3.51 2.11 -22.47
CA TYR A 287 4.37 3.15 -21.88
C TYR A 287 4.03 4.60 -22.26
N GLY A 288 2.82 4.84 -22.79
CA GLY A 288 2.34 6.19 -23.06
C GLY A 288 1.82 6.88 -21.80
N PRO A 289 1.35 8.12 -21.93
CA PRO A 289 0.78 8.87 -20.81
C PRO A 289 -0.50 8.20 -20.27
N LEU A 290 -0.69 8.28 -18.96
CA LEU A 290 -1.93 7.89 -18.28
C LEU A 290 -2.71 9.16 -17.97
N TYR A 291 -4.04 9.09 -18.05
CA TYR A 291 -4.92 10.24 -17.86
C TYR A 291 -5.83 10.00 -16.67
N GLY A 292 -5.79 10.89 -15.69
CA GLY A 292 -6.65 10.84 -14.52
C GLY A 292 -7.96 11.59 -14.71
N SER A 293 -9.04 11.10 -14.08
CA SER A 293 -10.34 11.77 -14.03
C SER A 293 -10.69 12.12 -12.58
N PRO A 294 -10.53 13.40 -12.20
CA PRO A 294 -10.82 13.85 -10.85
C PRO A 294 -12.32 14.17 -10.65
N GLU A 295 -13.18 13.14 -10.80
CA GLU A 295 -14.65 13.24 -10.74
C GLU A 295 -15.12 14.16 -9.60
N TYR A 296 -16.00 15.11 -9.94
CA TYR A 296 -16.55 16.15 -9.06
C TYR A 296 -15.55 17.07 -8.35
N SER A 297 -14.25 16.77 -8.31
CA SER A 297 -13.31 17.47 -7.45
C SER A 297 -12.63 18.67 -8.09
N THR A 298 -12.17 18.58 -9.34
CA THR A 298 -11.54 19.72 -10.02
C THR A 298 -11.61 19.60 -11.54
N ASP A 299 -11.47 20.72 -12.25
CA ASP A 299 -11.31 20.75 -13.72
C ASP A 299 -9.85 20.52 -14.17
N VAL A 300 -8.90 20.36 -13.23
CA VAL A 300 -7.48 20.17 -13.52
C VAL A 300 -7.15 18.67 -13.55
N TYR A 301 -7.10 18.10 -14.75
CA TYR A 301 -6.93 16.67 -14.96
C TYR A 301 -5.44 16.32 -15.00
N PRO A 302 -4.95 15.41 -14.13
CA PRO A 302 -3.55 15.03 -14.13
C PRO A 302 -3.24 14.03 -15.25
N ILE A 303 -2.03 14.15 -15.81
CA ILE A 303 -1.50 13.29 -16.86
C ILE A 303 -0.11 12.83 -16.42
N LEU A 304 0.03 11.53 -16.12
CA LEU A 304 1.30 10.92 -15.72
C LEU A 304 2.02 10.38 -16.94
N ASP A 305 3.27 10.81 -17.14
CA ASP A 305 4.21 10.13 -18.02
C ASP A 305 5.06 9.17 -17.18
N PRO A 306 4.83 7.85 -17.27
CA PRO A 306 5.54 6.87 -16.45
C PRO A 306 7.01 6.69 -16.87
N LYS A 307 7.40 7.12 -18.08
CA LYS A 307 8.78 7.06 -18.58
C LYS A 307 9.61 8.26 -18.12
N GLN A 308 9.00 9.44 -18.07
CA GLN A 308 9.65 10.66 -17.61
C GLN A 308 9.50 10.87 -16.09
N HIS A 309 8.58 10.13 -15.45
CA HIS A 309 8.22 10.30 -14.04
C HIS A 309 7.76 11.72 -13.75
N THR A 310 7.02 12.30 -14.69
CA THR A 310 6.49 13.65 -14.63
C THR A 310 4.96 13.61 -14.62
N VAL A 311 4.38 14.63 -14.00
CA VAL A 311 2.94 14.86 -14.01
C VAL A 311 2.70 16.21 -14.65
N THR A 312 1.92 16.21 -15.72
CA THR A 312 1.41 17.42 -16.36
C THR A 312 -0.08 17.52 -16.11
N HIS A 313 -0.67 18.67 -16.43
CA HIS A 313 -2.07 18.91 -16.15
C HIS A 313 -2.77 19.48 -17.37
N PHE A 314 -4.00 19.05 -17.57
CA PHE A 314 -4.91 19.56 -18.58
C PHE A 314 -6.10 20.20 -17.86
N LYS A 315 -6.39 21.48 -18.16
CA LYS A 315 -7.61 22.10 -17.66
C LYS A 315 -8.76 21.82 -18.61
N ALA A 316 -9.79 21.14 -18.13
CA ALA A 316 -10.96 20.81 -18.92
C ALA A 316 -11.67 22.09 -19.41
N PRO A 317 -12.00 22.17 -20.71
CA PRO A 317 -12.79 23.28 -21.22
C PRO A 317 -14.23 23.17 -20.70
N VAL A 318 -14.82 24.33 -20.41
CA VAL A 318 -16.24 24.47 -20.09
C VAL A 318 -16.91 25.29 -21.19
N ARG A 319 -18.24 25.24 -21.26
CA ARG A 319 -19.01 25.94 -22.32
C ARG A 319 -18.69 27.43 -22.39
N ASP A 320 -18.67 28.10 -21.24
CA ASP A 320 -18.38 29.53 -21.08
C ASP A 320 -18.05 29.89 -19.61
N ALA A 321 -17.66 31.14 -19.33
CA ALA A 321 -17.28 31.61 -17.99
C ALA A 321 -18.39 31.47 -16.93
N ASN A 322 -19.66 31.49 -17.34
CA ASN A 322 -20.83 31.35 -16.48
C ASN A 322 -21.25 29.88 -16.27
N THR A 323 -20.48 28.91 -16.77
CA THR A 323 -20.73 27.50 -16.49
C THR A 323 -20.71 27.29 -14.96
N PRO A 324 -21.81 26.77 -14.38
CA PRO A 324 -21.88 26.51 -12.95
C PRO A 324 -20.98 25.32 -12.60
N GLU A 325 -20.66 25.21 -11.31
CA GLU A 325 -20.02 23.99 -10.80
C GLU A 325 -20.98 22.81 -10.89
N ALA A 326 -20.43 21.62 -11.10
CA ALA A 326 -21.16 20.37 -11.13
C ALA A 326 -21.41 19.84 -9.70
N LEU A 327 -21.85 20.71 -8.80
CA LEU A 327 -22.00 20.44 -7.36
C LEU A 327 -23.41 20.80 -6.87
N GLY A 328 -23.84 20.19 -5.76
CA GLY A 328 -25.13 20.45 -5.13
C GLY A 328 -26.23 19.45 -5.54
N PRO A 329 -27.52 19.83 -5.42
CA PRO A 329 -28.64 18.91 -5.67
C PRO A 329 -28.56 18.24 -7.05
N GLY A 330 -28.53 16.90 -7.07
CA GLY A 330 -28.41 16.11 -8.30
C GLY A 330 -26.99 15.65 -8.62
N HIS A 331 -25.99 16.07 -7.83
CA HIS A 331 -24.58 15.70 -7.97
C HIS A 331 -24.11 14.84 -6.77
N ALA A 332 -23.00 14.12 -6.92
CA ALA A 332 -22.44 13.29 -5.86
C ALA A 332 -21.69 14.10 -4.78
N ALA A 333 -21.50 15.40 -5.01
CA ALA A 333 -20.84 16.33 -4.11
C ALA A 333 -21.70 17.56 -3.84
N ASP A 334 -21.78 17.98 -2.59
CA ASP A 334 -22.50 19.19 -2.18
C ASP A 334 -21.68 20.46 -2.50
N ALA A 335 -22.37 21.56 -2.77
CA ALA A 335 -21.75 22.86 -3.06
C ALA A 335 -21.05 23.48 -1.84
N LYS A 336 -21.42 23.05 -0.63
CA LYS A 336 -20.79 23.43 0.64
C LYS A 336 -20.62 22.17 1.50
N PRO A 337 -19.53 22.04 2.26
CA PRO A 337 -19.38 20.96 3.23
C PRO A 337 -20.57 20.91 4.19
N MET A 338 -21.10 19.70 4.47
CA MET A 338 -22.19 19.52 5.42
C MET A 338 -21.72 19.72 6.87
N ALA A 339 -20.50 19.28 7.17
CA ALA A 339 -19.81 19.52 8.43
C ALA A 339 -18.28 19.51 8.20
N PRO A 340 -17.47 20.06 9.12
CA PRO A 340 -16.03 20.14 8.95
C PRO A 340 -15.37 18.78 8.69
N SER A 341 -14.41 18.76 7.76
CA SER A 341 -13.44 17.69 7.55
C SER A 341 -12.43 17.65 8.69
N ALA A 342 -11.99 16.44 9.06
CA ALA A 342 -10.92 16.25 10.04
C ALA A 342 -9.55 16.78 9.57
N TYR A 343 -9.39 17.05 8.28
CA TYR A 343 -8.13 17.47 7.66
C TYR A 343 -8.18 18.91 7.14
N TRP A 344 -9.33 19.32 6.58
CA TRP A 344 -9.50 20.58 5.87
C TRP A 344 -10.54 21.52 6.50
N GLY A 345 -11.12 21.15 7.65
CA GLY A 345 -12.15 21.94 8.30
C GLY A 345 -13.35 22.20 7.39
N ASP A 346 -13.84 23.43 7.39
CA ASP A 346 -14.98 23.88 6.56
C ASP A 346 -14.57 24.32 5.13
N GLU A 347 -13.31 24.08 4.73
CA GLU A 347 -12.86 24.42 3.39
C GLU A 347 -13.64 23.64 2.33
N LYS A 348 -14.19 24.38 1.36
CA LYS A 348 -14.73 23.81 0.12
C LYS A 348 -13.56 23.53 -0.83
N ILE A 349 -13.16 22.27 -0.91
CA ILE A 349 -11.99 21.82 -1.67
C ILE A 349 -12.31 21.32 -3.08
N TRP A 350 -13.58 21.08 -3.39
CA TRP A 350 -14.03 20.63 -4.72
C TRP A 350 -14.77 21.74 -5.45
N ASP A 351 -14.38 21.96 -6.71
CA ASP A 351 -14.80 23.12 -7.52
C ASP A 351 -15.04 22.80 -9.00
N SER A 352 -15.15 21.51 -9.36
CA SER A 352 -15.31 21.12 -10.76
C SER A 352 -16.55 21.74 -11.41
N LYS A 353 -16.42 22.13 -12.67
CA LYS A 353 -17.49 22.55 -13.58
C LYS A 353 -17.68 21.54 -14.71
N ALA A 354 -16.59 20.91 -15.14
CA ALA A 354 -16.59 19.79 -16.07
C ALA A 354 -16.48 18.49 -15.27
N ASN A 355 -17.61 17.78 -15.13
CA ASN A 355 -17.59 16.46 -14.50
C ASN A 355 -17.22 15.38 -15.53
N ASN A 356 -16.09 14.71 -15.29
CA ASN A 356 -15.62 13.59 -16.08
C ASN A 356 -15.63 12.32 -15.22
N HIS A 357 -16.23 11.25 -15.73
CA HIS A 357 -16.28 9.92 -15.14
C HIS A 357 -16.11 8.90 -16.27
N ASN A 358 -15.33 7.84 -16.04
CA ASN A 358 -15.06 6.77 -17.01
C ASN A 358 -15.99 5.56 -16.84
#